data_AF-A0A1Q8A057-F1
#
_entry.id   AF-A0A1Q8A057-F1
#
_cell.length_a   1.000
_cell.length_b   1.000
_cell.length_c   1.000
_cell.angle_alpha   90.00
_cell.angle_beta   90.00
_cell.angle_gamma   90.00
#
_symmetry.space_group_name_H-M   'P 1'
#
loop_
_entity.id
_entity.type
_entity.pdbx_description
1 polymer ?
#
loop_
_entity_poly.entity_id
_entity_poly.type
_entity_poly.pdbx_seq_one_letter_code
_entity_poly.pdbx_strand_id
1 'polypeptide(L)'
;MLARGGKPTVADFARAAGTSRATFYRHFKSREALLDALDVAPEPGTPERILAAAVELVGAQGLTALSMDDLADRAEVSRATLYRVFSGKSALLTGLIETYSPLEPVSRVILAHQHEPPAVLMPELARTAYRAVYAGGENRAGLIRTLFFEVSGLRPETEEAVTDTITRVVGLLVAYLMTQMAEGRLRRMHPLLALQSFIGPILFHILTRPIAERVLRLDIEGEAAVTLLAETWLRAMATEEDGDA
;
A
#
# COMPACT_ATOMS: atom_id res chain seq x y z
N MET A 1 9.47 -29.26 12.09
CA MET A 1 8.01 -29.10 11.94
C MET A 1 7.68 -27.82 11.17
N LEU A 2 8.19 -26.66 11.60
CA LEU A 2 8.03 -25.38 10.88
C LEU A 2 8.73 -25.38 9.49
N ALA A 3 9.96 -25.91 9.40
CA ALA A 3 10.72 -26.00 8.13
C ALA A 3 10.14 -26.96 7.06
N ARG A 4 9.04 -27.68 7.36
CA ARG A 4 8.39 -28.63 6.43
C ARG A 4 7.04 -28.11 5.89
N GLY A 5 6.70 -26.85 6.13
CA GLY A 5 5.47 -26.21 5.60
C GLY A 5 4.15 -26.71 6.20
N GLY A 6 4.19 -27.48 7.29
CA GLY A 6 2.98 -27.90 8.00
C GLY A 6 2.53 -26.86 9.02
N LYS A 7 1.25 -26.94 9.45
CA LYS A 7 0.67 -26.13 10.54
C LYS A 7 0.64 -26.92 11.88
N PRO A 8 1.78 -27.10 12.57
CA PRO A 8 1.81 -27.81 13.85
C PRO A 8 0.99 -27.06 14.91
N THR A 9 0.17 -27.80 15.63
CA THR A 9 -0.63 -27.31 16.74
C THR A 9 0.22 -27.15 18.00
N VAL A 10 -0.31 -26.46 19.03
CA VAL A 10 0.31 -26.42 20.38
C VAL A 10 0.58 -27.85 20.91
N ALA A 11 -0.27 -28.81 20.59
CA ALA A 11 -0.08 -30.21 20.97
C ALA A 11 1.13 -30.85 20.25
N ASP A 12 1.35 -30.51 18.98
CA ASP A 12 2.51 -31.00 18.22
C ASP A 12 3.81 -30.41 18.74
N PHE A 13 3.81 -29.12 19.10
CA PHE A 13 4.97 -28.48 19.75
C PHE A 13 5.28 -29.11 21.12
N ALA A 14 4.25 -29.29 21.96
CA ALA A 14 4.41 -29.92 23.27
C ALA A 14 4.97 -31.35 23.12
N ARG A 15 4.42 -32.13 22.20
CA ARG A 15 4.89 -33.50 21.91
C ARG A 15 6.33 -33.50 21.41
N ALA A 16 6.69 -32.62 20.47
CA ALA A 16 8.03 -32.52 19.91
C ALA A 16 9.07 -32.09 20.96
N ALA A 17 8.68 -31.25 21.90
CA ALA A 17 9.54 -30.79 23.00
C ALA A 17 9.52 -31.75 24.22
N GLY A 18 8.86 -32.91 24.13
CA GLY A 18 8.77 -33.86 25.24
C GLY A 18 8.06 -33.31 26.48
N THR A 19 7.16 -32.35 26.31
CA THR A 19 6.50 -31.62 27.39
C THR A 19 4.98 -31.64 27.29
N SER A 20 4.29 -31.13 28.31
CA SER A 20 2.83 -31.06 28.33
C SER A 20 2.30 -29.74 27.74
N ARG A 21 1.05 -29.72 27.28
CA ARG A 21 0.37 -28.47 26.88
C ARG A 21 0.30 -27.46 28.04
N ALA A 22 0.14 -27.93 29.27
CA ALA A 22 0.13 -27.06 30.44
C ALA A 22 1.50 -26.39 30.67
N THR A 23 2.59 -27.12 30.43
CA THR A 23 3.95 -26.58 30.50
C THR A 23 4.23 -25.60 29.37
N PHE A 24 3.72 -25.87 28.16
CA PHE A 24 3.74 -24.90 27.06
C PHE A 24 3.08 -23.57 27.47
N TYR A 25 1.84 -23.62 27.95
CA TYR A 25 1.09 -22.40 28.30
C TYR A 25 1.64 -21.64 29.51
N ARG A 26 2.50 -22.27 30.34
CA ARG A 26 3.26 -21.55 31.37
C ARG A 26 4.32 -20.62 30.78
N HIS A 27 4.89 -20.97 29.63
CA HIS A 27 6.00 -20.22 29.01
C HIS A 27 5.50 -19.33 27.86
N PHE A 28 4.53 -19.81 27.08
CA PHE A 28 4.00 -19.10 25.92
C PHE A 28 2.47 -19.03 26.01
N LYS A 29 1.93 -17.81 26.02
CA LYS A 29 0.47 -17.60 26.16
C LYS A 29 -0.33 -18.08 24.96
N SER A 30 0.30 -18.21 23.79
CA SER A 30 -0.31 -18.73 22.58
C SER A 30 0.73 -19.36 21.66
N ARG A 31 0.26 -19.92 20.54
CA ARG A 31 1.15 -20.38 19.45
C ARG A 31 1.89 -19.19 18.83
N GLU A 32 1.21 -18.06 18.65
CA GLU A 32 1.83 -16.82 18.14
C GLU A 32 2.96 -16.37 19.06
N ALA A 33 2.75 -16.35 20.38
CA ALA A 33 3.79 -15.96 21.34
C ALA A 33 5.05 -16.86 21.29
N LEU A 34 4.89 -18.15 20.94
CA LEU A 34 6.04 -19.01 20.67
C LEU A 34 6.74 -18.63 19.36
N LEU A 35 5.98 -18.36 18.29
CA LEU A 35 6.56 -17.99 16.99
C LEU A 35 7.31 -16.66 17.07
N ASP A 36 6.75 -15.67 17.75
CA ASP A 36 7.40 -14.38 18.02
C ASP A 36 8.71 -14.58 18.80
N ALA A 37 8.70 -15.43 19.83
CA ALA A 37 9.90 -15.74 20.61
C ALA A 37 10.98 -16.51 19.82
N LEU A 38 10.60 -17.19 18.74
CA LEU A 38 11.49 -17.89 17.84
C LEU A 38 11.93 -17.03 16.64
N ASP A 39 11.52 -15.76 16.58
CA ASP A 39 11.71 -14.86 15.43
C ASP A 39 11.21 -15.49 14.11
N VAL A 40 10.15 -16.30 14.21
CA VAL A 40 9.48 -16.92 13.07
C VAL A 40 8.27 -16.06 12.74
N ALA A 41 8.28 -15.42 11.57
CA ALA A 41 7.14 -14.62 11.14
C ALA A 41 5.85 -15.48 11.18
N PRO A 42 4.74 -14.95 11.74
CA PRO A 42 3.48 -15.67 11.77
C PRO A 42 3.05 -16.01 10.34
N GLU A 43 2.48 -17.21 10.15
CA GLU A 43 1.90 -17.54 8.84
C GLU A 43 0.79 -16.54 8.50
N PRO A 44 0.71 -16.09 7.24
CA PRO A 44 -0.35 -15.19 6.82
C PRO A 44 -1.71 -15.83 7.06
N GLY A 45 -2.63 -15.05 7.61
CA GLY A 45 -4.01 -15.47 7.78
C GLY A 45 -4.67 -15.79 6.44
N THR A 46 -5.87 -16.38 6.51
CA THR A 46 -6.64 -16.70 5.31
C THR A 46 -6.87 -15.48 4.41
N PRO A 47 -7.25 -14.29 4.93
CA PRO A 47 -7.40 -13.09 4.10
C PRO A 47 -6.11 -12.69 3.38
N GLU A 48 -4.98 -12.69 4.08
CA GLU A 48 -3.67 -12.29 3.53
C GLU A 48 -3.22 -13.23 2.42
N ARG A 49 -3.41 -14.54 2.60
CA ARG A 49 -3.14 -15.54 1.55
C ARG A 49 -3.99 -15.32 0.30
N ILE A 50 -5.29 -15.06 0.49
CA ILE A 50 -6.20 -14.79 -0.64
C ILE A 50 -5.77 -13.52 -1.37
N LEU A 51 -5.45 -12.45 -0.63
CA LEU A 51 -5.00 -11.20 -1.21
C LEU A 51 -3.67 -11.34 -1.95
N ALA A 52 -2.70 -12.09 -1.40
CA ALA A 52 -1.45 -12.39 -2.08
C ALA A 52 -1.66 -13.16 -3.40
N ALA A 53 -2.50 -14.21 -3.38
CA ALA A 53 -2.89 -14.95 -4.58
C ALA A 53 -3.57 -14.04 -5.62
N ALA A 54 -4.42 -13.11 -5.18
CA ALA A 54 -5.07 -12.15 -6.06
C ALA A 54 -4.07 -11.20 -6.71
N VAL A 55 -3.06 -10.71 -5.97
CA VAL A 55 -1.99 -9.86 -6.54
C VAL A 55 -1.24 -10.58 -7.66
N GLU A 56 -0.90 -11.86 -7.46
CA GLU A 56 -0.23 -12.66 -8.49
C GLU A 56 -1.08 -12.81 -9.75
N LEU A 57 -2.36 -13.15 -9.59
CA LEU A 57 -3.29 -13.33 -10.71
C LEU A 57 -3.50 -12.01 -11.46
N VAL A 58 -3.70 -10.90 -10.74
CA VAL A 58 -3.87 -9.56 -11.33
C VAL A 58 -2.60 -9.12 -12.07
N GLY A 59 -1.42 -9.38 -11.49
CA GLY A 59 -0.14 -9.04 -12.13
C GLY A 59 0.11 -9.82 -13.44
N ALA A 60 -0.36 -11.07 -13.51
CA ALA A 60 -0.16 -11.93 -14.68
C ALA A 60 -1.20 -11.73 -15.78
N GLN A 61 -2.47 -11.52 -15.43
CA GLN A 61 -3.60 -11.60 -16.38
C GLN A 61 -4.48 -10.33 -16.39
N GLY A 62 -4.18 -9.36 -15.54
CA GLY A 62 -5.02 -8.18 -15.31
C GLY A 62 -6.26 -8.51 -14.47
N LEU A 63 -6.95 -7.45 -14.02
CA LEU A 63 -8.09 -7.62 -13.12
C LEU A 63 -9.32 -8.23 -13.80
N THR A 64 -9.52 -7.98 -15.10
CA THR A 64 -10.68 -8.53 -15.83
C THR A 64 -10.67 -10.07 -15.85
N ALA A 65 -9.49 -10.68 -15.97
CA ALA A 65 -9.33 -12.14 -15.95
C ALA A 65 -9.43 -12.76 -14.54
N LEU A 66 -9.46 -11.97 -13.47
CA LEU A 66 -9.57 -12.48 -12.11
C LEU A 66 -10.96 -13.11 -11.88
N SER A 67 -10.96 -14.44 -11.75
CA SER A 67 -12.08 -15.28 -11.34
C SER A 67 -11.98 -15.60 -9.85
N MET A 68 -13.11 -15.56 -9.14
CA MET A 68 -13.17 -15.98 -7.73
C MET A 68 -12.88 -17.48 -7.60
N ASP A 69 -13.19 -18.30 -8.62
CA ASP A 69 -12.96 -19.73 -8.57
C ASP A 69 -11.46 -20.06 -8.72
N ASP A 70 -10.79 -19.48 -9.72
CA ASP A 70 -9.34 -19.63 -9.91
C ASP A 70 -8.57 -19.07 -8.71
N LEU A 71 -9.09 -18.02 -8.08
CA LEU A 71 -8.52 -17.45 -6.87
C LEU A 71 -8.63 -18.40 -5.68
N ALA A 72 -9.76 -19.10 -5.50
CA ALA A 72 -9.92 -20.07 -4.42
C ALA A 72 -8.90 -21.22 -4.55
N ASP A 73 -8.73 -21.72 -5.78
CA ASP A 73 -7.75 -22.77 -6.08
C ASP A 73 -6.31 -22.28 -5.83
N ARG A 74 -5.96 -21.09 -6.35
CA ARG A 74 -4.63 -20.51 -6.15
C ARG A 74 -4.31 -20.21 -4.68
N ALA A 75 -5.30 -19.73 -3.93
CA ALA A 75 -5.14 -19.42 -2.51
C ALA A 75 -5.25 -20.66 -1.61
N GLU A 76 -5.46 -21.85 -2.18
CA GLU A 76 -5.64 -23.12 -1.48
C GLU A 76 -6.74 -23.03 -0.39
N VAL A 77 -7.89 -22.47 -0.76
CA VAL A 77 -9.08 -22.36 0.11
C VAL A 77 -10.31 -22.89 -0.62
N SER A 78 -11.30 -23.36 0.14
CA SER A 78 -12.59 -23.69 -0.48
C SER A 78 -13.29 -22.43 -0.97
N ARG A 79 -14.10 -22.55 -2.04
CA ARG A 79 -14.98 -21.48 -2.52
C ARG A 79 -15.83 -20.88 -1.40
N ALA A 80 -16.42 -21.72 -0.54
CA ALA A 80 -17.18 -21.28 0.62
C ALA A 80 -16.34 -20.45 1.62
N THR A 81 -15.05 -20.77 1.78
CA THR A 81 -14.15 -19.99 2.62
C THR A 81 -13.82 -18.65 1.96
N LEU A 82 -13.52 -18.63 0.66
CA LEU A 82 -13.26 -17.40 -0.08
C LEU A 82 -14.44 -16.44 0.02
N TYR A 83 -15.66 -16.87 -0.30
CA TYR A 83 -16.85 -16.02 -0.26
C TYR A 83 -17.22 -15.55 1.16
N ARG A 84 -16.80 -16.30 2.19
CA ARG A 84 -16.96 -15.87 3.59
C ARG A 84 -15.98 -14.77 3.98
N VAL A 85 -14.77 -14.77 3.42
CA VAL A 85 -13.75 -13.74 3.67
C VAL A 85 -14.00 -12.51 2.80
N PHE A 86 -14.24 -12.71 1.51
CA PHE A 86 -14.55 -11.67 0.54
C PHE A 86 -15.85 -12.01 -0.17
N SER A 87 -16.92 -11.25 0.10
CA SER A 87 -18.27 -11.50 -0.43
C SER A 87 -18.36 -11.44 -1.97
N GLY A 88 -17.34 -10.90 -2.62
CA GLY A 88 -17.22 -10.85 -4.07
C GLY A 88 -15.98 -10.09 -4.52
N LYS A 89 -15.89 -9.85 -5.84
CA LYS A 89 -14.76 -9.17 -6.47
C LYS A 89 -14.57 -7.74 -5.98
N SER A 90 -15.66 -7.01 -5.72
CA SER A 90 -15.60 -5.64 -5.17
C SER A 90 -14.99 -5.62 -3.76
N ALA A 91 -15.42 -6.52 -2.87
CA ALA A 91 -14.83 -6.66 -1.53
C ALA A 91 -13.35 -7.07 -1.58
N LEU A 92 -12.99 -7.96 -2.51
CA LEU A 92 -11.59 -8.33 -2.74
C LEU A 92 -10.76 -7.12 -3.21
N LEU A 93 -11.31 -6.28 -4.10
CA LEU A 93 -10.65 -5.07 -4.58
C LEU A 93 -10.44 -4.03 -3.49
N THR A 94 -11.46 -3.80 -2.64
CA THR A 94 -11.30 -2.97 -1.44
C THR A 94 -10.16 -3.50 -0.58
N GLY A 95 -10.13 -4.81 -0.30
CA GLY A 95 -9.06 -5.42 0.48
C GLY A 95 -7.68 -5.28 -0.17
N LEU A 96 -7.57 -5.41 -1.49
CA LEU A 96 -6.32 -5.18 -2.23
C LEU A 96 -5.83 -3.74 -2.10
N ILE A 97 -6.74 -2.77 -2.19
CA ILE A 97 -6.41 -1.35 -2.05
C ILE A 97 -5.98 -1.05 -0.61
N GLU A 98 -6.77 -1.46 0.37
CA GLU A 98 -6.46 -1.22 1.79
C GLU A 98 -5.12 -1.86 2.19
N THR A 99 -4.80 -3.03 1.65
CA THR A 99 -3.59 -3.78 2.03
C THR A 99 -2.35 -3.33 1.27
N TYR A 100 -2.48 -3.04 -0.03
CA TYR A 100 -1.32 -2.86 -0.92
C TYR A 100 -1.18 -1.47 -1.53
N SER A 101 -2.21 -0.62 -1.46
CA SER A 101 -2.13 0.74 -1.98
C SER A 101 -1.26 1.62 -1.08
N PRO A 102 -0.55 2.63 -1.62
CA PRO A 102 0.17 3.61 -0.81
C PRO A 102 -0.74 4.49 0.06
N LEU A 103 -2.07 4.44 -0.11
CA LEU A 103 -3.02 5.34 0.53
C LEU A 103 -3.01 5.28 2.07
N GLU A 104 -2.92 4.11 2.69
CA GLU A 104 -2.91 3.99 4.15
C GLU A 104 -1.62 4.56 4.77
N PRO A 105 -0.40 4.16 4.35
CA PRO A 105 0.83 4.79 4.82
C PRO A 105 0.84 6.32 4.61
N VAL A 106 0.36 6.80 3.46
CA VAL A 106 0.26 8.23 3.16
C VAL A 106 -0.72 8.93 4.10
N SER A 107 -1.89 8.35 4.35
CA SER A 107 -2.89 8.90 5.27
C SER A 107 -2.34 9.08 6.68
N ARG A 108 -1.58 8.09 7.16
CA ARG A 108 -0.93 8.13 8.47
C ARG A 108 0.06 9.28 8.59
N VAL A 109 0.89 9.50 7.56
CA VAL A 109 1.85 10.61 7.53
C VAL A 109 1.13 11.95 7.51
N ILE A 110 0.06 12.10 6.72
CA ILE A 110 -0.73 13.34 6.70
C ILE A 110 -1.29 13.64 8.09
N LEU A 111 -1.94 12.66 8.73
CA LEU A 111 -2.56 12.87 10.04
C LEU A 111 -1.53 13.18 11.13
N ALA A 112 -0.37 12.54 11.09
CA ALA A 112 0.71 12.77 12.06
C ALA A 112 1.39 14.14 11.90
N HIS A 113 1.45 14.66 10.67
CA HIS A 113 2.28 15.82 10.31
C HIS A 113 1.49 16.96 9.63
N GLN A 114 0.16 16.99 9.74
CA GLN A 114 -0.69 18.02 9.11
C GLN A 114 -0.38 19.46 9.58
N HIS A 115 0.33 19.63 10.68
CA HIS A 115 0.77 20.93 11.20
C HIS A 115 2.15 21.35 10.69
N GLU A 116 2.90 20.44 10.07
CA GLU A 116 4.22 20.74 9.52
C GLU A 116 4.12 21.59 8.24
N PRO A 117 5.13 22.42 7.94
CA PRO A 117 5.16 23.21 6.73
C PRO A 117 5.30 22.31 5.48
N PRO A 118 4.92 22.81 4.28
CA PRO A 118 4.95 22.02 3.05
C PRO A 118 6.34 21.49 2.70
N ALA A 119 7.38 22.26 3.03
CA ALA A 119 8.78 21.88 2.83
C ALA A 119 9.17 20.58 3.57
N VAL A 120 8.48 20.24 4.65
CA VAL A 120 8.70 19.02 5.43
C VAL A 120 7.74 17.92 4.99
N LEU A 121 6.44 18.22 4.93
CA LEU A 121 5.42 17.21 4.67
C LEU A 121 5.50 16.65 3.25
N MET A 122 5.62 17.51 2.23
CA MET A 122 5.49 17.07 0.83
C MET A 122 6.59 16.08 0.41
N PRO A 123 7.88 16.28 0.75
CA PRO A 123 8.92 15.28 0.48
C PRO A 123 8.74 13.97 1.27
N GLU A 124 8.23 14.01 2.50
CA GLU A 124 7.94 12.78 3.26
C GLU A 124 6.78 11.99 2.64
N LEU A 125 5.74 12.67 2.15
CA LEU A 125 4.63 12.01 1.45
C LEU A 125 5.11 11.32 0.18
N ALA A 126 5.99 11.97 -0.59
CA ALA A 126 6.56 11.40 -1.81
C ALA A 126 7.38 10.13 -1.52
N ARG A 127 8.26 10.19 -0.51
CA ARG A 127 9.05 9.03 -0.07
C ARG A 127 8.18 7.92 0.50
N THR A 128 7.15 8.26 1.28
CA THR A 128 6.19 7.29 1.84
C THR A 128 5.44 6.56 0.74
N ALA A 129 4.96 7.27 -0.27
CA ALA A 129 4.30 6.66 -1.43
C ALA A 129 5.25 5.73 -2.19
N TYR A 130 6.52 6.13 -2.37
CA TYR A 130 7.54 5.28 -3.00
C TYR A 130 7.83 4.01 -2.19
N ARG A 131 8.10 4.14 -0.88
CA ARG A 131 8.36 3.02 0.02
C ARG A 131 7.19 2.04 0.06
N ALA A 132 5.95 2.52 0.08
CA ALA A 132 4.78 1.65 0.07
C ALA A 132 4.70 0.73 -1.17
N VAL A 133 5.38 1.09 -2.26
CA VAL A 133 5.41 0.31 -3.51
C VAL A 133 6.69 -0.51 -3.67
N TYR A 134 7.82 -0.05 -3.13
CA TYR A 134 9.16 -0.59 -3.38
C TYR A 134 9.96 -1.05 -2.15
N ALA A 135 9.41 -0.95 -0.93
CA ALA A 135 10.12 -1.36 0.28
C ALA A 135 10.26 -2.89 0.40
N GLY A 136 11.25 -3.33 1.19
CA GLY A 136 11.43 -4.74 1.54
C GLY A 136 11.90 -5.65 0.39
N GLY A 137 12.38 -5.08 -0.72
CA GLY A 137 12.75 -5.82 -1.93
C GLY A 137 11.55 -6.25 -2.78
N GLU A 138 10.34 -5.84 -2.40
CA GLU A 138 9.14 -6.05 -3.19
C GLU A 138 8.98 -4.97 -4.28
N ASN A 139 8.33 -5.31 -5.38
CA ASN A 139 7.94 -4.36 -6.41
C ASN A 139 6.45 -4.53 -6.72
N ARG A 140 5.64 -3.62 -6.19
CA ARG A 140 4.18 -3.63 -6.35
C ARG A 140 3.71 -2.70 -7.47
N ALA A 141 4.61 -2.10 -8.25
CA ALA A 141 4.24 -1.09 -9.25
C ALA A 141 3.28 -1.62 -10.33
N GLY A 142 3.39 -2.91 -10.68
CA GLY A 142 2.45 -3.57 -11.59
C GLY A 142 1.03 -3.63 -11.04
N LEU A 143 0.87 -3.98 -9.76
CA LEU A 143 -0.42 -3.99 -9.07
C LEU A 143 -1.02 -2.59 -8.99
N ILE A 144 -0.22 -1.60 -8.55
CA ILE A 144 -0.69 -0.20 -8.44
C ILE A 144 -1.12 0.33 -9.81
N ARG A 145 -0.41 -0.02 -10.89
CA ARG A 145 -0.81 0.33 -12.26
C ARG A 145 -2.18 -0.23 -12.59
N THR A 146 -2.42 -1.51 -12.33
CA THR A 146 -3.70 -2.15 -12.62
C THR A 146 -4.83 -1.55 -11.79
N LEU A 147 -4.62 -1.35 -10.48
CA LEU A 147 -5.59 -0.70 -9.62
C LEU A 147 -5.92 0.72 -10.12
N PHE A 148 -4.91 1.52 -10.46
CA PHE A 148 -5.11 2.87 -10.97
C PHE A 148 -5.99 2.90 -12.23
N PHE A 149 -5.71 2.05 -13.23
CA PHE A 149 -6.50 2.01 -14.47
C PHE A 149 -7.94 1.56 -14.24
N GLU A 150 -8.16 0.54 -13.42
CA GLU A 150 -9.51 0.01 -13.17
C GLU A 150 -10.36 1.01 -12.40
N VAL A 151 -9.79 1.70 -11.41
CA VAL A 151 -10.44 2.79 -10.67
C VAL A 151 -10.78 3.95 -11.60
N SER A 152 -9.85 4.36 -12.45
CA SER A 152 -10.06 5.48 -13.38
C SER A 152 -11.13 5.18 -14.45
N GLY A 153 -11.40 3.90 -14.71
CA GLY A 153 -12.43 3.47 -15.65
C GLY A 153 -13.86 3.67 -15.16
N LEU A 154 -14.07 4.05 -13.88
CA LEU A 154 -15.39 4.30 -13.27
C LEU A 154 -16.41 3.20 -13.55
N ARG A 155 -15.99 1.93 -13.49
CA ARG A 155 -16.93 0.82 -13.61
C ARG A 155 -17.74 0.73 -12.31
N PRO A 156 -19.07 0.55 -12.37
CA PRO A 156 -19.92 0.53 -11.17
C PRO A 156 -19.44 -0.46 -10.10
N GLU A 157 -18.90 -1.61 -10.52
CA GLU A 157 -18.42 -2.66 -9.61
C GLU A 157 -17.15 -2.28 -8.83
N THR A 158 -16.40 -1.30 -9.33
CA THR A 158 -15.17 -0.79 -8.71
C THR A 158 -15.36 0.57 -8.05
N GLU A 159 -16.42 1.30 -8.42
CA GLU A 159 -16.66 2.67 -7.97
C GLU A 159 -16.90 2.75 -6.46
N GLU A 160 -17.83 1.96 -5.92
CA GLU A 160 -18.19 2.00 -4.49
C GLU A 160 -17.02 1.55 -3.58
N ALA A 161 -16.32 0.49 -4.00
CA ALA A 161 -15.20 -0.11 -3.29
C ALA A 161 -13.99 0.83 -3.08
N VAL A 162 -13.87 1.84 -3.95
CA VAL A 162 -12.68 2.68 -4.07
C VAL A 162 -12.96 4.11 -3.62
N THR A 163 -14.18 4.58 -3.84
CA THR A 163 -14.53 6.00 -3.68
C THR A 163 -14.31 6.46 -2.25
N ASP A 164 -14.68 5.68 -1.22
CA ASP A 164 -14.56 6.11 0.17
C ASP A 164 -13.12 6.31 0.62
N THR A 165 -12.25 5.35 0.34
CA THR A 165 -10.83 5.42 0.74
C THR A 165 -10.12 6.54 -0.01
N ILE A 166 -10.30 6.63 -1.33
CA ILE A 166 -9.67 7.70 -2.13
C ILE A 166 -10.20 9.07 -1.71
N THR A 167 -11.52 9.23 -1.56
CA THR A 167 -12.15 10.50 -1.17
C THR A 167 -11.62 10.97 0.19
N ARG A 168 -11.44 10.05 1.13
CA ARG A 168 -10.87 10.36 2.45
C ARG A 168 -9.44 10.90 2.34
N VAL A 169 -8.53 10.19 1.66
CA VAL A 169 -7.12 10.61 1.55
C VAL A 169 -7.00 11.91 0.76
N VAL A 170 -7.71 12.02 -0.37
CA VAL A 170 -7.73 13.24 -1.18
C VAL A 170 -8.28 14.42 -0.37
N GLY A 171 -9.35 14.20 0.41
CA GLY A 171 -9.92 15.22 1.29
C GLY A 171 -8.92 15.74 2.33
N LEU A 172 -8.14 14.85 2.97
CA LEU A 172 -7.10 15.24 3.93
C LEU A 172 -6.02 16.13 3.28
N LEU A 173 -5.51 15.75 2.10
CA LEU A 173 -4.50 16.54 1.40
C LEU A 173 -5.04 17.86 0.87
N VAL A 174 -6.26 17.86 0.32
CA VAL A 174 -6.89 19.09 -0.17
C VAL A 174 -7.09 20.08 0.99
N ALA A 175 -7.58 19.61 2.14
CA ALA A 175 -7.73 20.45 3.32
C ALA A 175 -6.39 21.03 3.78
N TYR A 176 -5.34 20.21 3.85
CA TYR A 176 -3.98 20.67 4.15
C TYR A 176 -3.54 21.77 3.18
N LEU A 177 -3.57 21.50 1.86
CA LEU A 177 -3.14 22.45 0.84
C LEU A 177 -3.91 23.77 0.89
N MET A 178 -5.23 23.72 1.13
CA MET A 178 -6.06 24.92 1.28
C MET A 178 -5.62 25.76 2.48
N THR A 179 -5.34 25.14 3.62
CA THR A 179 -4.82 25.83 4.81
C THR A 179 -3.47 26.50 4.51
N GLN A 180 -2.55 25.78 3.87
CA GLN A 180 -1.23 26.31 3.53
C GLN A 180 -1.29 27.48 2.54
N MET A 181 -2.23 27.44 1.57
CA MET A 181 -2.48 28.56 0.65
C MET A 181 -3.14 29.75 1.34
N ALA A 182 -4.04 29.51 2.31
CA ALA A 182 -4.69 30.57 3.08
C ALA A 182 -3.69 31.32 3.96
N GLU A 183 -2.70 30.59 4.50
CA GLU A 183 -1.62 31.13 5.34
C GLU A 183 -0.45 31.70 4.53
N GLY A 184 -0.55 31.73 3.19
CA GLY A 184 0.49 32.31 2.32
C GLY A 184 1.78 31.50 2.22
N ARG A 185 1.81 30.24 2.70
CA ARG A 185 2.98 29.35 2.58
C ARG A 185 3.05 28.63 1.23
N LEU A 186 1.95 28.63 0.48
CA LEU A 186 1.88 28.18 -0.91
C LEU A 186 1.16 29.23 -1.74
N ARG A 187 1.57 29.41 -3.00
CA ARG A 187 0.82 30.23 -3.96
C ARG A 187 -0.60 29.70 -4.14
N ARG A 188 -1.53 30.61 -4.42
CA ARG A 188 -2.92 30.24 -4.68
C ARG A 188 -3.06 29.47 -5.99
N MET A 189 -3.72 28.33 -5.93
CA MET A 189 -4.07 27.48 -7.07
C MET A 189 -5.35 26.72 -6.73
N HIS A 190 -6.09 26.25 -7.73
CA HIS A 190 -7.19 25.31 -7.48
C HIS A 190 -6.64 24.08 -6.71
N PRO A 191 -7.16 23.71 -5.52
CA PRO A 191 -6.53 22.70 -4.66
C PRO A 191 -6.36 21.34 -5.32
N LEU A 192 -7.35 20.90 -6.12
CA LEU A 192 -7.22 19.65 -6.88
C LEU A 192 -6.14 19.71 -7.96
N LEU A 193 -5.90 20.87 -8.57
CA LEU A 193 -4.83 21.00 -9.57
C LEU A 193 -3.46 21.04 -8.90
N ALA A 194 -3.35 21.66 -7.72
CA ALA A 194 -2.14 21.62 -6.89
C ALA A 194 -1.81 20.19 -6.45
N LEU A 195 -2.83 19.43 -6.03
CA LEU A 195 -2.69 18.02 -5.69
C LEU A 195 -2.30 17.18 -6.91
N GLN A 196 -2.97 17.40 -8.06
CA GLN A 196 -2.69 16.67 -9.29
C GLN A 196 -1.27 16.93 -9.81
N SER A 197 -0.78 18.17 -9.74
CA SER A 197 0.59 18.51 -10.14
C SER A 197 1.65 17.93 -9.20
N PHE A 198 1.30 17.62 -7.94
CA PHE A 198 2.17 16.91 -7.01
C PHE A 198 2.17 15.40 -7.28
N ILE A 199 0.98 14.79 -7.29
CA ILE A 199 0.83 13.32 -7.41
C ILE A 199 1.24 12.84 -8.81
N GLY A 200 0.93 13.59 -9.87
CA GLY A 200 1.13 13.16 -11.25
C GLY A 200 2.57 12.71 -11.56
N PRO A 201 3.59 13.57 -11.38
CA PRO A 201 4.98 13.20 -11.63
C PRO A 201 5.48 12.04 -10.75
N ILE A 202 5.09 12.02 -9.46
CA ILE A 202 5.48 10.97 -8.51
C ILE A 202 4.87 9.63 -8.92
N LEU A 203 3.57 9.61 -9.21
CA LEU A 203 2.86 8.40 -9.65
C LEU A 203 3.42 7.92 -10.99
N PHE A 204 3.65 8.82 -11.96
CA PHE A 204 4.26 8.47 -13.23
C PHE A 204 5.63 7.83 -13.04
N HIS A 205 6.48 8.42 -12.19
CA HIS A 205 7.77 7.85 -11.83
C HIS A 205 7.62 6.45 -11.23
N ILE A 206 6.80 6.29 -10.18
CA ILE A 206 6.53 5.01 -9.53
C ILE A 206 6.07 3.95 -10.53
N LEU A 207 5.13 4.29 -11.42
CA LEU A 207 4.56 3.34 -12.37
C LEU A 207 5.51 2.99 -13.53
N THR A 208 6.41 3.88 -13.93
CA THR A 208 7.27 3.68 -15.11
C THR A 208 8.71 3.32 -14.75
N ARG A 209 9.11 3.44 -13.49
CA ARG A 209 10.48 3.21 -13.02
C ARG A 209 11.11 1.89 -13.48
N PRO A 210 10.44 0.71 -13.43
CA PRO A 210 11.07 -0.53 -13.87
C PRO A 210 11.44 -0.51 -15.37
N ILE A 211 10.70 0.25 -16.18
CA ILE A 211 10.99 0.47 -17.60
C ILE A 211 12.14 1.49 -17.71
N ALA A 212 12.10 2.59 -16.95
CA ALA A 212 13.13 3.61 -16.97
C ALA A 212 14.51 3.05 -16.57
N GLU A 213 14.59 2.21 -15.54
CA GLU A 213 15.83 1.56 -15.12
C GLU A 213 16.36 0.58 -16.18
N ARG A 214 15.49 -0.29 -16.72
CA ARG A 214 15.91 -1.34 -17.66
C ARG A 214 16.20 -0.84 -19.07
N VAL A 215 15.37 0.09 -19.57
CA VAL A 215 15.40 0.55 -20.97
C VAL A 215 16.16 1.86 -21.10
N LEU A 216 15.85 2.83 -20.23
CA LEU A 216 16.45 4.17 -20.29
C LEU A 216 17.74 4.28 -19.45
N ARG A 217 18.10 3.23 -18.70
CA ARG A 217 19.27 3.19 -17.81
C ARG A 217 19.27 4.35 -16.81
N LEU A 218 18.10 4.67 -16.26
CA LEU A 218 17.97 5.67 -15.22
C LEU A 218 18.78 5.26 -13.98
N ASP A 219 19.78 6.05 -13.62
CA ASP A 219 20.68 5.82 -12.48
C ASP A 219 20.45 6.86 -11.39
N ILE A 220 19.25 6.83 -10.80
CA ILE A 220 18.87 7.69 -9.68
C ILE A 220 18.10 6.85 -8.66
N GLU A 221 18.56 6.87 -7.42
CA GLU A 221 17.88 6.24 -6.28
C GLU A 221 16.41 6.70 -6.18
N GLY A 222 15.49 5.77 -5.97
CA GLY A 222 14.07 6.08 -6.16
C GLY A 222 13.46 7.01 -5.13
N GLU A 223 13.90 6.94 -3.87
CA GLU A 223 13.53 7.95 -2.89
C GLU A 223 14.10 9.33 -3.25
N ALA A 224 15.34 9.39 -3.76
CA ALA A 224 15.94 10.65 -4.20
C ALA A 224 15.17 11.25 -5.39
N ALA A 225 14.74 10.42 -6.34
CA ALA A 225 13.94 10.85 -7.48
C ALA A 225 12.59 11.45 -7.06
N VAL A 226 11.83 10.79 -6.17
CA VAL A 226 10.54 11.32 -5.73
C VAL A 226 10.67 12.54 -4.81
N THR A 227 11.75 12.62 -4.01
CA THR A 227 12.09 13.84 -3.25
C THR A 227 12.35 15.02 -4.19
N LEU A 228 13.16 14.83 -5.24
CA LEU A 228 13.44 15.87 -6.23
C LEU A 228 12.17 16.36 -6.95
N LEU A 229 11.24 15.44 -7.26
CA LEU A 229 9.94 15.78 -7.82
C LEU A 229 9.09 16.61 -6.84
N ALA A 230 9.08 16.25 -5.56
CA ALA A 230 8.39 17.01 -4.51
C ALA A 230 8.98 18.42 -4.33
N GLU A 231 10.31 18.54 -4.31
CA GLU A 231 11.01 19.84 -4.24
C GLU A 231 10.75 20.71 -5.47
N THR A 232 10.66 20.09 -6.65
CA THR A 232 10.31 20.80 -7.89
C THR A 232 8.88 21.35 -7.80
N TRP A 233 7.95 20.57 -7.25
CA TRP A 233 6.59 21.04 -6.98
C TRP A 233 6.58 22.18 -5.95
N LEU A 234 7.37 22.08 -4.87
CA LEU A 234 7.47 23.13 -3.86
C LEU A 234 7.97 24.45 -4.45
N ARG A 235 9.02 24.42 -5.27
CA ARG A 235 9.49 25.62 -6.00
C ARG A 235 8.41 26.19 -6.91
N ALA A 236 7.69 25.34 -7.64
CA ALA A 236 6.58 25.77 -8.49
C ALA A 236 5.37 26.29 -7.70
N MET A 237 5.30 26.02 -6.40
CA MET A 237 4.23 26.47 -5.50
C MET A 237 4.67 27.55 -4.51
N ALA A 238 5.92 28.01 -4.59
CA ALA A 238 6.42 29.13 -3.79
C ALA A 238 5.63 30.40 -4.10
N THR A 239 5.45 31.25 -3.09
CA THR A 239 4.89 32.59 -3.27
C THR A 239 5.92 33.49 -3.97
N GLU A 240 5.44 34.50 -4.70
CA GLU A 240 6.28 35.35 -5.57
C GLU A 240 7.33 36.19 -4.82
N GLU A 241 7.38 36.15 -3.48
CA GLU A 241 8.37 36.88 -2.66
C GLU A 241 9.76 36.21 -2.62
N ASP A 242 9.89 34.93 -3.01
CA ASP A 242 11.17 34.20 -3.01
C ASP A 242 11.91 34.21 -4.36
N GLY A 243 11.41 34.95 -5.36
CA GLY A 243 11.91 34.94 -6.74
C GLY A 243 12.90 36.05 -7.11
N ASP A 244 13.03 37.10 -6.28
CA ASP A 244 13.91 38.25 -6.50
C ASP A 244 14.70 38.56 -5.22
N ALA A 245 15.79 37.81 -4.98
CA ALA A 245 16.86 38.18 -4.06
C ALA A 245 18.21 37.62 -4.53
#